data_AF-A0A962BYV8-F1
#
_entry.id   AF-A0A962BYV8-F1
#
_cell.length_a   1.000
_cell.length_b   1.000
_cell.length_c   1.000
_cell.angle_alpha   90.00
_cell.angle_beta   90.00
_cell.angle_gamma   90.00
#
_symmetry.space_group_name_H-M   'P 1'
#
loop_
_entity.id
_entity.type
_entity.pdbx_description
1 polymer ?
#
loop_
_entity_poly.entity_id
_entity_poly.type
_entity_poly.pdbx_seq_one_letter_code
_entity_poly.pdbx_strand_id
1 'polypeptide(L)'
;MSAGFRVALASVAAARTLDEDLPELLSALGTAGIAAQVCDWDDPAVDWSTFECVLLRSTWDYTQRLAEFLAWCERVTAVTRLLNPLELVRWNCDKHYLRDLAERGVPVVETCFIEPGEAADAFPDYAEFVVKPAVSAGSRDTRRHVRAARAEAIAHVQHLLDQGRPVIVQPYIDAVDSAGETALVYFDGAFSHAIRKGPLLQRASGATELLFATEQIDPRTPTQAEHDVAQRVLKALSYPVPLYARIDLLPTPDGPRLLELELIEPSLFFDHAEGSAARLVSQLIRRL
;
A
#
# COMPACT_ATOMS: atom_id res chain seq x y z
N MET A 1 -12.64 -11.87 35.70
CA MET A 1 -12.17 -12.16 34.33
C MET A 1 -11.23 -11.03 33.98
N SER A 2 -9.91 -11.24 33.89
CA SER A 2 -9.05 -10.17 33.37
C SER A 2 -9.56 -9.85 31.96
N ALA A 3 -9.74 -8.57 31.63
CA ALA A 3 -10.02 -8.19 30.26
C ALA A 3 -8.91 -8.82 29.40
N GLY A 4 -9.26 -9.80 28.57
CA GLY A 4 -8.30 -10.42 27.66
C GLY A 4 -7.86 -9.38 26.65
N PHE A 5 -6.61 -9.44 26.22
CA PHE A 5 -6.03 -8.50 25.26
C PHE A 5 -6.89 -8.38 24.00
N ARG A 6 -7.37 -7.18 23.66
CA ARG A 6 -8.25 -6.88 22.53
C ARG A 6 -7.52 -6.09 21.44
N VAL A 7 -7.60 -6.62 20.22
CA VAL A 7 -7.07 -5.99 19.01
C VAL A 7 -8.23 -5.51 18.15
N ALA A 8 -8.18 -4.25 17.71
CA ALA A 8 -9.06 -3.80 16.64
C ALA A 8 -8.37 -3.99 15.28
N LEU A 9 -9.09 -4.56 14.33
CA LEU A 9 -8.74 -4.59 12.91
C LEU A 9 -9.59 -3.51 12.23
N ALA A 10 -9.00 -2.34 11.98
CA ALA A 10 -9.69 -1.24 11.32
C ALA A 10 -9.90 -1.57 9.83
N SER A 11 -11.15 -1.44 9.39
CA SER A 11 -11.61 -1.69 8.02
C SER A 11 -12.64 -0.60 7.66
N VAL A 12 -13.30 -0.72 6.51
CA VAL A 12 -14.50 0.03 6.16
C VAL A 12 -15.58 -0.93 5.68
N ALA A 13 -16.85 -0.60 5.92
CA ALA A 13 -17.98 -1.48 5.61
C ALA A 13 -17.96 -2.00 4.16
N ALA A 14 -17.58 -1.15 3.20
CA ALA A 14 -17.50 -1.47 1.78
C ALA A 14 -16.40 -2.49 1.43
N ALA A 15 -15.37 -2.63 2.27
CA ALA A 15 -14.22 -3.48 2.01
C ALA A 15 -14.21 -4.78 2.83
N ARG A 16 -15.04 -4.91 3.88
CA ARG A 16 -15.03 -6.08 4.80
C ARG A 16 -15.16 -7.42 4.09
N THR A 17 -15.98 -7.52 3.04
CA THR A 17 -16.19 -8.76 2.29
C THR A 17 -15.20 -8.94 1.14
N LEU A 18 -14.34 -7.96 0.90
CA LEU A 18 -13.33 -7.92 -0.16
C LEU A 18 -11.91 -8.15 0.37
N ASP A 19 -11.69 -7.96 1.67
CA ASP A 19 -10.40 -8.20 2.31
C ASP A 19 -10.19 -9.70 2.57
N GLU A 20 -9.54 -10.35 1.61
CA GLU A 20 -9.22 -11.77 1.63
C GLU A 20 -8.28 -12.15 2.80
N ASP A 21 -7.57 -11.19 3.41
CA ASP A 21 -6.69 -11.47 4.55
C ASP A 21 -7.41 -11.52 5.90
N LEU A 22 -8.60 -10.89 6.02
CA LEU A 22 -9.31 -10.81 7.30
C LEU A 22 -9.63 -12.18 7.90
N PRO A 23 -10.17 -13.16 7.16
CA PRO A 23 -10.49 -14.47 7.72
C PRO A 23 -9.27 -15.18 8.32
N GLU A 24 -8.14 -15.22 7.59
CA GLU A 24 -6.90 -15.86 8.04
C GLU A 24 -6.29 -15.13 9.24
N LEU A 25 -6.30 -13.80 9.25
CA LEU A 25 -5.80 -13.02 10.38
C LEU A 25 -6.64 -13.23 11.64
N LEU A 26 -7.97 -13.21 11.53
CA LEU A 26 -8.88 -13.49 12.64
C LEU A 26 -8.67 -14.90 13.19
N SER A 27 -8.52 -15.89 12.32
CA SER A 27 -8.23 -17.28 12.69
C SER A 27 -6.92 -17.40 13.46
N ALA A 28 -5.85 -16.77 12.97
CA ALA A 28 -4.54 -16.78 13.60
C ALA A 28 -4.53 -16.07 14.97
N LEU A 29 -5.22 -14.92 15.09
CA LEU A 29 -5.38 -14.21 16.37
C LEU A 29 -6.16 -15.07 17.38
N GLY A 30 -7.25 -15.71 16.94
CA GLY A 30 -8.06 -16.60 17.77
C GLY A 30 -7.27 -17.81 18.28
N THR A 31 -6.46 -18.42 17.42
CA THR A 31 -5.57 -19.54 17.80
C THR A 31 -4.51 -19.11 18.82
N ALA A 32 -4.04 -17.86 18.75
CA ALA A 32 -3.13 -17.28 19.73
C ALA A 32 -3.83 -16.82 21.02
N GLY A 33 -5.16 -16.99 21.15
CA GLY A 33 -5.92 -16.55 22.32
C GLY A 33 -6.13 -15.04 22.41
N ILE A 34 -5.96 -14.31 21.30
CA ILE A 34 -6.15 -12.86 21.22
C ILE A 34 -7.57 -12.56 20.76
N ALA A 35 -8.29 -11.73 21.52
CA ALA A 35 -9.61 -11.29 21.12
C ALA A 35 -9.47 -10.21 20.03
N ALA A 36 -9.98 -10.47 18.82
CA ALA A 36 -9.93 -9.53 17.72
C ALA A 36 -11.34 -9.08 17.33
N GLN A 37 -11.48 -7.81 16.96
CA GLN A 37 -12.74 -7.25 16.45
C GLN A 37 -12.45 -6.44 15.19
N VAL A 38 -13.21 -6.72 14.12
CA VAL A 38 -13.22 -5.88 12.92
C VAL A 38 -14.11 -4.67 13.19
N CYS A 39 -13.56 -3.47 13.03
CA CYS A 39 -14.24 -2.21 13.29
C CYS A 39 -14.17 -1.33 12.04
N ASP A 40 -15.29 -0.68 11.69
CA ASP A 40 -15.23 0.36 10.66
C ASP A 40 -14.57 1.60 11.26
N TRP A 41 -13.57 2.13 10.58
CA TRP A 41 -12.78 3.26 11.09
C TRP A 41 -13.66 4.51 11.29
N ASP A 42 -14.73 4.64 10.50
CA ASP A 42 -15.66 5.76 10.53
C ASP A 42 -16.94 5.50 11.33
N ASP A 43 -17.07 4.36 12.01
CA ASP A 43 -18.21 4.09 12.90
C ASP A 43 -18.07 4.87 14.22
N PRO A 44 -18.94 5.87 14.50
CA PRO A 44 -18.86 6.68 15.71
C PRO A 44 -19.23 5.91 16.99
N ALA A 45 -19.80 4.71 16.88
CA ALA A 45 -20.16 3.87 18.03
C ALA A 45 -18.98 3.07 18.58
N VAL A 46 -17.85 3.01 17.86
CA VAL A 46 -16.66 2.26 18.30
C VAL A 46 -15.89 3.04 19.36
N ASP A 47 -15.85 2.51 20.58
CA ASP A 47 -14.96 3.02 21.64
C ASP A 47 -13.55 2.42 21.50
N TRP A 48 -12.67 3.16 20.81
CA TRP A 48 -11.29 2.78 20.55
C TRP A 48 -10.43 2.63 21.82
N SER A 49 -10.82 3.26 22.93
CA SER A 49 -10.09 3.16 24.21
C SER A 49 -10.20 1.76 24.85
N THR A 50 -11.13 0.94 24.37
CA THR A 50 -11.36 -0.43 24.86
C THR A 50 -10.46 -1.49 24.21
N PHE A 51 -9.57 -1.07 23.31
CA PHE A 51 -8.57 -1.91 22.65
C PHE A 51 -7.17 -1.51 23.08
N GLU A 52 -6.28 -2.49 23.14
CA GLU A 52 -4.88 -2.30 23.48
C GLU A 52 -4.07 -1.85 22.27
N CYS A 53 -4.51 -2.21 21.07
CA CYS A 53 -3.98 -1.67 19.83
C CYS A 53 -4.96 -1.77 18.66
N VAL A 54 -4.67 -0.99 17.62
CA VAL A 54 -5.40 -0.95 16.35
C VAL A 54 -4.43 -1.29 15.21
N LEU A 55 -4.80 -2.24 14.35
CA LEU A 55 -4.13 -2.51 13.08
C LEU A 55 -4.97 -1.92 11.95
N LEU A 56 -4.30 -1.23 11.02
CA LEU A 56 -4.94 -0.78 9.79
C LEU A 56 -4.98 -1.95 8.80
N ARG A 57 -6.18 -2.47 8.55
CA ARG A 57 -6.45 -3.45 7.51
C ARG A 57 -7.15 -2.70 6.38
N SER A 58 -8.26 -3.20 5.85
CA SER A 58 -8.96 -2.67 4.68
C SER A 58 -9.68 -1.32 4.86
N THR A 59 -9.00 -0.26 5.32
CA THR A 59 -9.50 1.12 5.35
C THR A 59 -9.42 1.79 3.96
N TRP A 60 -9.71 1.06 2.88
CA TRP A 60 -9.36 1.41 1.49
C TRP A 60 -10.04 2.67 0.93
N ASP A 61 -11.11 3.14 1.56
CA ASP A 61 -11.78 4.39 1.21
C ASP A 61 -11.05 5.64 1.72
N TYR A 62 -10.02 5.48 2.59
CA TYR A 62 -9.32 6.61 3.20
C TYR A 62 -8.77 7.60 2.17
N THR A 63 -8.38 7.12 1.00
CA THR A 63 -7.82 7.94 -0.07
C THR A 63 -8.81 8.97 -0.63
N GLN A 64 -10.13 8.79 -0.44
CA GLN A 64 -11.17 9.76 -0.77
C GLN A 64 -11.52 10.68 0.42
N ARG A 65 -11.15 10.25 1.63
CA ARG A 65 -11.49 10.89 2.91
C ARG A 65 -10.22 11.17 3.72
N LEU A 66 -9.13 11.56 3.04
CA LEU A 66 -7.79 11.55 3.64
C LEU A 66 -7.71 12.40 4.91
N ALA A 67 -8.24 13.63 4.87
CA ALA A 67 -8.24 14.52 6.03
C ALA A 67 -9.04 13.93 7.22
N GLU A 68 -10.18 13.30 6.93
CA GLU A 68 -11.01 12.65 7.94
C GLU A 68 -10.31 11.43 8.54
N PHE A 69 -9.68 10.62 7.70
CA PHE A 69 -8.92 9.44 8.10
C PHE A 69 -7.69 9.80 8.95
N LEU A 70 -6.90 10.81 8.55
CA LEU A 70 -5.76 11.26 9.35
C LEU A 70 -6.21 11.84 10.70
N ALA A 71 -7.29 12.61 10.72
CA ALA A 71 -7.90 13.08 11.96
C ALA A 71 -8.43 11.93 12.83
N TRP A 72 -8.93 10.84 12.23
CA TRP A 72 -9.30 9.63 12.95
C TRP A 72 -8.08 8.92 13.53
N CYS A 73 -7.01 8.73 12.76
CA CYS A 73 -5.74 8.15 13.24
C CYS A 73 -5.16 8.95 14.43
N GLU A 74 -5.28 10.29 14.40
CA GLU A 74 -4.92 11.18 15.51
C GLU A 74 -5.75 10.89 16.77
N ARG A 75 -7.08 10.83 16.64
CA ARG A 75 -7.99 10.52 17.75
C ARG A 75 -7.72 9.14 18.34
N VAL A 76 -7.49 8.14 17.49
CA VAL A 76 -7.16 6.77 17.91
C VAL A 76 -5.84 6.73 18.67
N THR A 77 -4.80 7.38 18.13
CA THR A 77 -3.47 7.44 18.77
C THR A 77 -3.48 8.12 20.13
N ALA A 78 -4.46 9.00 20.40
CA ALA A 78 -4.63 9.65 21.70
C ALA A 78 -5.21 8.72 22.79
N VAL A 79 -5.87 7.63 22.42
CA VAL A 79 -6.58 6.73 23.36
C VAL A 79 -6.08 5.29 23.35
N THR A 80 -5.39 4.86 22.28
CA THR A 80 -4.81 3.52 22.16
C THR A 80 -3.62 3.53 21.19
N ARG A 81 -2.93 2.40 21.07
CA ARG A 81 -1.77 2.26 20.20
C ARG A 81 -2.18 1.95 18.75
N LEU A 82 -1.85 2.83 17.82
CA LEU A 82 -1.90 2.53 16.38
C LEU A 82 -0.65 1.77 15.94
N LEU A 83 -0.81 0.56 15.41
CA LEU A 83 0.29 -0.22 14.84
C LEU A 83 0.56 0.24 13.42
N ASN A 84 1.84 0.53 13.16
CA ASN A 84 2.32 1.52 12.20
C ASN A 84 1.88 2.94 12.63
N PRO A 85 2.81 3.73 13.23
CA PRO A 85 2.43 4.95 13.94
C PRO A 85 1.92 6.05 12.99
N LEU A 86 1.13 6.98 13.53
CA LEU A 86 0.51 8.07 12.77
C LEU A 86 1.49 8.82 11.85
N GLU A 87 2.70 9.13 12.30
CA GLU A 87 3.67 9.86 11.46
C GLU A 87 4.14 9.03 10.26
N LEU A 88 4.19 7.70 10.39
CA LEU A 88 4.46 6.80 9.27
C LEU A 88 3.26 6.76 8.31
N VAL A 89 2.03 6.75 8.85
CA VAL A 89 0.80 6.79 8.05
C VAL A 89 0.71 8.08 7.24
N ARG A 90 0.96 9.24 7.86
CA ARG A 90 1.00 10.56 7.19
C ARG A 90 2.05 10.61 6.08
N TRP A 91 3.21 10.01 6.30
CA TRP A 91 4.27 9.98 5.30
C TRP A 91 3.96 9.03 4.15
N ASN A 92 3.41 7.85 4.44
CA ASN A 92 3.19 6.82 3.43
C ASN A 92 1.88 6.98 2.64
N CYS A 93 0.93 7.81 3.09
CA CYS A 93 -0.33 8.03 2.38
C CYS A 93 -0.16 8.80 1.07
N ASP A 94 0.95 9.51 0.91
CA ASP A 94 1.31 10.26 -0.29
C ASP A 94 2.59 9.67 -0.93
N LYS A 95 2.48 9.24 -2.18
CA LYS A 95 3.57 8.64 -2.97
C LYS A 95 4.77 9.55 -3.19
N HIS A 96 4.76 10.80 -2.72
CA HIS A 96 5.96 11.60 -2.52
C HIS A 96 7.04 10.90 -1.67
N TYR A 97 6.68 9.92 -0.83
CA TYR A 97 7.65 9.04 -0.18
C TYR A 97 8.63 8.37 -1.18
N LEU A 98 8.24 8.17 -2.44
CA LEU A 98 9.12 7.61 -3.48
C LEU A 98 10.30 8.53 -3.77
N ARG A 99 10.10 9.86 -3.74
CA ARG A 99 11.16 10.85 -3.88
C ARG A 99 12.11 10.79 -2.70
N ASP A 100 11.57 10.79 -1.47
CA ASP A 100 12.35 10.67 -0.24
C ASP A 100 13.21 9.41 -0.21
N LEU A 101 12.67 8.27 -0.64
CA LEU A 101 13.41 7.01 -0.70
C LEU A 101 14.49 7.03 -1.78
N ALA A 102 14.21 7.61 -2.95
CA ALA A 102 15.20 7.78 -4.01
C ALA A 102 16.37 8.67 -3.57
N GLU A 103 16.09 9.78 -2.88
CA GLU A 103 17.11 10.67 -2.29
C GLU A 103 17.97 9.96 -1.24
N ARG A 104 17.42 8.93 -0.59
CA ARG A 104 18.13 8.06 0.38
C ARG A 104 18.83 6.86 -0.29
N GLY A 105 18.88 6.81 -1.63
CA GLY A 105 19.60 5.80 -2.39
C GLY A 105 18.86 4.48 -2.62
N VAL A 106 17.54 4.45 -2.38
CA VAL A 106 16.71 3.32 -2.80
C VAL A 106 16.54 3.36 -4.32
N PRO A 107 16.70 2.23 -5.04
CA PRO A 107 16.39 2.18 -6.46
C PRO A 107 14.87 2.20 -6.65
N VAL A 108 14.33 3.37 -6.99
CA VAL A 108 12.90 3.60 -7.25
C VAL A 108 12.66 3.70 -8.76
N VAL A 109 11.46 3.32 -9.23
CA VAL A 109 11.02 3.60 -10.59
C VAL A 109 11.06 5.12 -10.82
N GLU A 110 11.54 5.55 -11.99
CA GLU A 110 11.56 6.97 -12.34
C GLU A 110 10.17 7.58 -12.16
N THR A 111 10.07 8.62 -11.34
CA THR A 111 8.78 9.20 -10.95
C THR A 111 8.85 10.70 -11.13
N CYS A 112 8.07 11.20 -12.09
CA CYS A 112 7.80 12.61 -12.26
C CYS A 112 6.56 12.95 -11.44
N PHE A 113 6.61 14.06 -10.70
CA PHE A 113 5.50 14.58 -9.92
C PHE A 113 5.01 15.87 -10.57
N ILE A 114 3.70 16.06 -10.61
CA ILE A 114 3.06 17.26 -11.14
C ILE A 114 2.07 17.75 -10.08
N GLU A 115 2.29 18.97 -9.61
CA GLU A 115 1.51 19.59 -8.54
C GLU A 115 0.34 20.42 -9.07
N PRO A 116 -0.74 20.59 -8.29
CA PRO A 116 -1.82 21.51 -8.64
C PRO A 116 -1.29 22.92 -8.95
N GLY A 117 -1.61 23.44 -10.14
CA GLY A 117 -1.13 24.72 -10.65
C GLY A 117 0.10 24.63 -11.56
N GLU A 118 0.73 23.47 -11.68
CA GLU A 118 1.77 23.21 -12.68
C GLU A 118 1.18 22.84 -14.05
N ALA A 119 2.00 22.85 -15.09
CA ALA A 119 1.59 22.46 -16.43
C ALA A 119 1.34 20.94 -16.49
N ALA A 120 0.15 20.54 -16.93
CA ALA A 120 -0.24 19.12 -17.01
C ALA A 120 0.62 18.28 -17.96
N ASP A 121 1.44 18.90 -18.81
CA ASP A 121 2.37 18.25 -19.72
C ASP A 121 3.83 18.24 -19.26
N ALA A 122 4.10 18.67 -18.01
CA ALA A 122 5.42 18.77 -17.39
C ALA A 122 6.04 17.40 -17.02
N PHE A 123 5.98 16.43 -17.93
CA PHE A 123 6.58 15.11 -17.78
C PHE A 123 7.34 14.68 -19.06
N PRO A 124 8.38 13.83 -18.94
CA PRO A 124 9.19 13.40 -20.08
C PRO A 124 8.41 12.70 -21.20
N ASP A 125 8.97 12.67 -22.41
CA ASP A 125 8.38 11.99 -23.57
C ASP A 125 8.64 10.46 -23.56
N TYR A 126 7.98 9.76 -22.64
CA TYR A 126 8.03 8.31 -22.54
C TYR A 126 7.34 7.61 -23.73
N ALA A 127 7.84 6.43 -24.10
CA ALA A 127 7.19 5.60 -25.12
C ALA A 127 5.83 5.06 -24.64
N GLU A 128 5.82 4.52 -23.42
CA GLU A 128 4.64 4.14 -22.65
C GLU A 128 4.83 4.58 -21.21
N PHE A 129 3.75 4.97 -20.53
CA PHE A 129 3.82 5.53 -19.19
C PHE A 129 2.51 5.33 -18.43
N VAL A 130 2.58 5.44 -17.11
CA VAL A 130 1.45 5.36 -16.20
C VAL A 130 1.21 6.72 -15.58
N VAL A 131 -0.03 7.18 -15.60
CA VAL A 131 -0.52 8.34 -14.85
C VAL A 131 -1.34 7.83 -13.68
N LYS A 132 -1.00 8.24 -12.45
CA LYS A 132 -1.79 7.94 -11.25
C LYS A 132 -1.75 9.09 -10.24
N PRO A 133 -2.77 9.27 -9.38
CA PRO A 133 -2.71 10.23 -8.28
C PRO A 133 -1.64 9.82 -7.26
N ALA A 134 -0.97 10.82 -6.66
CA ALA A 134 0.02 10.59 -5.60
C ALA A 134 -0.62 9.99 -4.33
N VAL A 135 -1.87 10.34 -4.04
CA VAL A 135 -2.70 9.71 -3.00
C VAL A 135 -3.75 8.82 -3.68
N SER A 136 -3.55 7.51 -3.63
CA SER A 136 -4.39 6.51 -4.32
C SER A 136 -4.24 5.12 -3.69
N ALA A 137 -5.27 4.29 -3.86
CA ALA A 137 -5.32 2.88 -3.49
C ALA A 137 -6.14 2.11 -4.54
N GLY A 138 -5.95 0.79 -4.65
CA GLY A 138 -6.76 -0.07 -5.52
C GLY A 138 -6.65 0.22 -7.02
N SER A 139 -5.54 0.82 -7.48
CA SER A 139 -5.36 1.31 -8.86
C SER A 139 -6.35 2.41 -9.30
N ARG A 140 -7.10 3.03 -8.38
CA ARG A 140 -8.07 4.07 -8.72
C ARG A 140 -7.41 5.23 -9.48
N ASP A 141 -8.05 5.68 -10.55
CA ASP A 141 -7.56 6.74 -11.45
C ASP A 141 -6.17 6.45 -12.06
N THR A 142 -5.73 5.19 -12.06
CA THR A 142 -4.46 4.79 -12.66
C THR A 142 -4.68 4.35 -14.11
N ARG A 143 -3.92 4.91 -15.05
CA ARG A 143 -4.01 4.57 -16.48
C ARG A 143 -2.64 4.41 -17.12
N ARG A 144 -2.49 3.37 -17.94
CA ARG A 144 -1.37 3.22 -18.89
C ARG A 144 -1.69 3.98 -20.17
N HIS A 145 -0.78 4.83 -20.61
CA HIS A 145 -0.83 5.60 -21.84
C HIS A 145 0.36 5.25 -22.73
N VAL A 146 0.18 5.43 -24.03
CA VAL A 146 1.24 5.33 -25.05
C VAL A 146 1.54 6.72 -25.59
N ARG A 147 2.74 6.94 -26.13
CA ARG A 147 3.15 8.24 -26.72
C ARG A 147 2.12 8.83 -27.68
N ALA A 148 1.51 8.00 -28.53
CA ALA A 148 0.50 8.46 -29.48
C ALA A 148 -0.76 9.03 -28.82
N ALA A 149 -1.07 8.64 -27.58
CA ALA A 149 -2.20 9.10 -26.79
C ALA A 149 -1.80 10.20 -25.77
N ARG A 150 -0.67 10.90 -25.98
CA ARG A 150 -0.16 11.90 -25.02
C ARG A 150 -1.18 13.01 -24.74
N ALA A 151 -1.96 13.45 -25.73
CA ALA A 151 -2.99 14.46 -25.52
C ALA A 151 -4.08 14.00 -24.52
N GLU A 152 -4.49 12.73 -24.60
CA GLU A 152 -5.44 12.14 -23.65
C GLU A 152 -4.82 12.01 -22.26
N ALA A 153 -3.53 11.68 -22.19
CA ALA A 153 -2.81 11.63 -20.92
C ALA A 153 -2.71 13.00 -20.25
N ILE A 154 -2.42 14.07 -21.01
CA ILE A 154 -2.41 15.45 -20.49
C ILE A 154 -3.81 15.82 -19.97
N ALA A 155 -4.87 15.46 -20.68
CA ALA A 155 -6.24 15.71 -20.21
C ALA A 155 -6.55 14.95 -18.92
N HIS A 156 -6.07 13.71 -18.79
CA HIS A 156 -6.19 12.91 -17.57
C HIS A 156 -5.42 13.55 -16.40
N VAL A 157 -4.17 13.98 -16.62
CA VAL A 157 -3.37 14.72 -15.63
C VAL A 157 -4.11 16.00 -15.21
N GLN A 158 -4.53 16.84 -16.16
CA GLN A 158 -5.24 18.09 -15.88
C GLN A 158 -6.50 17.86 -15.05
N HIS A 159 -7.28 16.82 -15.37
CA HIS A 159 -8.49 16.48 -14.61
C HIS A 159 -8.20 16.19 -13.13
N LEU A 160 -7.10 15.50 -12.83
CA LEU A 160 -6.68 15.23 -11.45
C LEU A 160 -6.16 16.50 -10.76
N LEU A 161 -5.37 17.32 -11.47
CA LEU A 161 -4.85 18.59 -10.95
C LEU A 161 -5.98 19.59 -10.63
N ASP A 162 -7.03 19.64 -11.46
CA ASP A 162 -8.22 20.49 -11.24
C ASP A 162 -8.99 20.11 -9.97
N GLN A 163 -8.83 18.86 -9.50
CA GLN A 163 -9.37 18.37 -8.23
C GLN A 163 -8.42 18.68 -7.04
N GLY A 164 -7.30 19.37 -7.28
CA GLY A 164 -6.28 19.63 -6.27
C GLY A 164 -5.46 18.40 -5.89
N ARG A 165 -5.41 17.36 -6.75
CA ARG A 165 -4.71 16.11 -6.46
C ARG A 165 -3.36 16.09 -7.18
N PRO A 166 -2.23 15.97 -6.46
CA PRO A 166 -0.93 15.77 -7.09
C PRO A 166 -0.92 14.48 -7.91
N VAL A 167 -0.21 14.52 -9.03
CA VAL A 167 -0.15 13.42 -10.00
C VAL A 167 1.28 12.91 -10.10
N ILE A 168 1.43 11.60 -10.27
CA ILE A 168 2.70 11.00 -10.65
C ILE A 168 2.62 10.40 -12.05
N VAL A 169 3.71 10.56 -12.79
CA VAL A 169 3.93 9.99 -14.12
C VAL A 169 5.19 9.14 -14.09
N GLN A 170 5.05 7.85 -14.39
CA GLN A 170 6.13 6.86 -14.37
C GLN A 170 6.25 6.19 -15.73
N PRO A 171 7.46 5.87 -16.25
CA PRO A 171 7.58 5.08 -17.46
C PRO A 171 6.97 3.69 -17.23
N TYR A 172 6.30 3.15 -18.25
CA TYR A 172 5.83 1.78 -18.19
C TYR A 172 7.00 0.83 -18.35
N ILE A 173 7.11 -0.16 -17.45
CA ILE A 173 8.17 -1.15 -17.48
C ILE A 173 7.65 -2.39 -18.21
N ASP A 174 8.03 -2.57 -19.48
CA ASP A 174 7.52 -3.64 -20.35
C ASP A 174 7.69 -5.06 -19.76
N ALA A 175 8.73 -5.27 -18.94
CA ALA A 175 8.96 -6.56 -18.30
C ALA A 175 7.81 -6.98 -17.37
N VAL A 176 6.98 -6.06 -16.89
CA VAL A 176 5.79 -6.36 -16.08
C VAL A 176 4.78 -7.22 -16.84
N ASP A 177 4.63 -7.02 -18.15
CA ASP A 177 3.66 -7.78 -18.96
C ASP A 177 3.96 -9.30 -18.95
N SER A 178 5.23 -9.68 -18.79
CA SER A 178 5.67 -11.08 -18.75
C SER A 178 5.98 -11.57 -17.34
N ALA A 179 6.82 -10.84 -16.61
CA ALA A 179 7.33 -11.26 -15.31
C ALA A 179 6.39 -10.90 -14.14
N GLY A 180 5.44 -9.98 -14.34
CA GLY A 180 4.64 -9.40 -13.27
C GLY A 180 5.46 -8.56 -12.28
N GLU A 181 4.78 -8.07 -11.26
CA GLU A 181 5.38 -7.38 -10.12
C GLU A 181 5.75 -8.40 -9.03
N THR A 182 6.77 -8.13 -8.23
CA THR A 182 7.09 -8.92 -7.02
C THR A 182 6.73 -8.11 -5.79
N ALA A 183 5.72 -8.53 -5.02
CA ALA A 183 5.40 -7.92 -3.75
C ALA A 183 6.03 -8.72 -2.60
N LEU A 184 7.00 -8.14 -1.91
CA LEU A 184 7.63 -8.76 -0.75
C LEU A 184 6.95 -8.28 0.53
N VAL A 185 6.52 -9.23 1.37
CA VAL A 185 5.85 -8.96 2.65
C VAL A 185 6.82 -9.18 3.79
N TYR A 186 6.94 -8.16 4.65
CA TYR A 186 7.78 -8.16 5.84
C TYR A 186 6.93 -7.95 7.09
N PHE A 187 7.28 -8.64 8.17
CA PHE A 187 6.73 -8.42 9.50
C PHE A 187 7.84 -8.08 10.50
N ASP A 188 7.74 -6.93 11.16
CA ASP A 188 8.75 -6.42 12.09
C ASP A 188 10.18 -6.44 11.49
N GLY A 189 10.28 -6.06 10.22
CA GLY A 189 11.54 -6.06 9.46
C GLY A 189 12.05 -7.44 9.01
N ALA A 190 11.42 -8.53 9.45
CA ALA A 190 11.73 -9.88 9.00
C ALA A 190 10.91 -10.26 7.75
N PHE A 191 11.58 -10.83 6.74
CA PHE A 191 10.90 -11.32 5.55
C PHE A 191 9.93 -12.45 5.93
N SER A 192 8.69 -12.36 5.45
CA SER A 192 7.71 -13.43 5.61
C SER A 192 7.56 -14.27 4.35
N HIS A 193 7.20 -13.62 3.25
CA HIS A 193 6.85 -14.28 2.00
C HIS A 193 6.77 -13.23 0.87
N ALA A 194 6.58 -13.68 -0.37
CA ALA A 194 6.33 -12.80 -1.49
C ALA A 194 5.33 -13.41 -2.47
N ILE A 195 4.70 -12.56 -3.24
CA ILE A 195 3.79 -12.94 -4.31
C ILE A 195 4.20 -12.27 -5.62
N ARG A 196 3.71 -12.84 -6.72
CA ARG A 196 3.70 -12.26 -8.05
C ARG A 196 2.33 -11.63 -8.27
N LYS A 197 2.31 -10.38 -8.69
CA LYS A 197 1.10 -9.70 -9.19
C LYS A 197 1.15 -9.68 -10.70
N GLY A 198 0.10 -10.19 -11.35
CA GLY A 198 -0.05 -10.09 -12.81
C GLY A 198 -0.19 -8.64 -13.27
N PRO A 199 0.07 -8.34 -14.56
CA PRO A 199 -0.09 -6.99 -15.08
C PRO A 199 -1.55 -6.54 -14.98
N LEU A 200 -1.77 -5.43 -14.28
CA LEU A 200 -3.10 -4.83 -14.09
C LEU A 200 -3.53 -3.93 -15.25
N LEU A 201 -2.57 -3.22 -15.86
CA LEU A 201 -2.85 -2.16 -16.82
C LEU A 201 -2.70 -2.65 -18.25
N GLN A 202 -3.84 -2.91 -18.90
CA GLN A 202 -3.87 -3.24 -20.32
C GLN A 202 -3.73 -1.98 -21.19
N ARG A 203 -3.24 -2.15 -22.42
CA ARG A 203 -3.25 -1.06 -23.40
C ARG A 203 -4.71 -0.71 -23.73
N ALA A 204 -5.01 0.59 -23.79
CA ALA A 204 -6.33 1.13 -24.13
C ALA A 204 -7.50 0.75 -23.18
N SER A 205 -7.20 0.35 -21.93
CA SER A 205 -8.22 0.28 -20.88
C SER A 205 -8.40 1.64 -20.19
N GLY A 206 -9.64 1.98 -19.81
CA GLY A 206 -9.92 3.17 -18.98
C GLY A 206 -9.33 3.06 -17.58
N ALA A 207 -9.39 4.14 -16.78
CA ALA A 207 -9.07 4.04 -15.35
C ALA A 207 -10.08 3.12 -14.67
N THR A 208 -9.60 2.37 -13.68
CA THR A 208 -10.50 1.69 -12.76
C THR A 208 -11.04 2.68 -11.73
N GLU A 209 -12.33 2.58 -11.44
CA GLU A 209 -13.01 3.27 -10.33
C GLU A 209 -13.22 2.33 -9.13
N LEU A 210 -12.83 1.05 -9.26
CA LEU A 210 -13.03 0.05 -8.23
C LEU A 210 -12.16 0.34 -7.00
N LEU A 211 -12.66 -0.03 -5.82
CA LEU A 211 -11.88 -0.02 -4.57
C LEU A 211 -10.74 -1.05 -4.59
N PHE A 212 -10.90 -2.11 -5.37
CA PHE A 212 -9.97 -3.22 -5.52
C PHE A 212 -10.04 -3.75 -6.96
N ALA A 213 -8.88 -4.06 -7.56
CA ALA A 213 -8.80 -4.67 -8.88
C ALA A 213 -8.50 -6.16 -8.73
N THR A 214 -9.21 -7.03 -9.48
CA THR A 214 -8.91 -8.46 -9.47
C THR A 214 -7.55 -8.72 -10.13
N GLU A 215 -6.59 -9.17 -9.33
CA GLU A 215 -5.23 -9.48 -9.76
C GLU A 215 -5.03 -10.99 -9.93
N GLN A 216 -4.18 -11.39 -10.88
CA GLN A 216 -3.63 -12.74 -10.86
C GLN A 216 -2.50 -12.78 -9.84
N ILE A 217 -2.74 -13.41 -8.69
CA ILE A 217 -1.78 -13.55 -7.60
C ILE A 217 -1.23 -14.97 -7.55
N ASP A 218 0.09 -15.10 -7.63
CA ASP A 218 0.80 -16.38 -7.51
C ASP A 218 1.87 -16.29 -6.41
N PRO A 219 2.14 -17.35 -5.62
CA PRO A 219 3.30 -17.36 -4.72
C PRO A 219 4.61 -17.14 -5.49
N ARG A 220 5.56 -16.39 -4.91
CA ARG A 220 6.85 -16.11 -5.55
C ARG A 220 8.02 -16.23 -4.57
N THR A 221 9.11 -16.83 -5.04
CA THR A 221 10.41 -16.76 -4.35
C THR A 221 11.18 -15.54 -4.88
N PRO A 222 11.47 -14.52 -4.05
CA PRO A 222 12.26 -13.39 -4.48
C PRO A 222 13.71 -13.80 -4.79
N THR A 223 14.29 -13.09 -5.74
CA THR A 223 15.73 -13.11 -6.02
C THR A 223 16.50 -12.39 -4.91
N GLN A 224 17.81 -12.65 -4.82
CA GLN A 224 18.67 -11.92 -3.88
C GLN A 224 18.65 -10.41 -4.12
N ALA A 225 18.59 -9.98 -5.39
CA ALA A 225 18.52 -8.56 -5.74
C ALA A 225 17.22 -7.91 -5.23
N GLU A 226 16.09 -8.61 -5.30
CA GLU A 226 14.81 -8.13 -4.77
C GLU A 226 14.86 -8.04 -3.23
N HIS A 227 15.46 -9.02 -2.55
CA HIS A 227 15.73 -8.92 -1.12
C HIS A 227 16.62 -7.73 -0.77
N ASP A 228 17.69 -7.50 -1.53
CA ASP A 228 18.62 -6.40 -1.29
C ASP A 228 17.93 -5.03 -1.41
N VAL A 229 17.05 -4.85 -2.41
CA VAL A 229 16.25 -3.63 -2.56
C VAL A 229 15.27 -3.48 -1.41
N ALA A 230 14.53 -4.52 -1.04
CA ALA A 230 13.61 -4.47 0.08
C ALA A 230 14.31 -4.13 1.42
N GLN A 231 15.51 -4.66 1.65
CA GLN A 231 16.32 -4.30 2.82
C GLN A 231 16.79 -2.85 2.79
N ARG A 232 17.12 -2.30 1.61
CA ARG A 232 17.43 -0.86 1.47
C ARG A 232 16.22 0.00 1.78
N VAL A 233 15.03 -0.39 1.31
CA VAL A 233 13.77 0.32 1.62
C VAL A 233 13.55 0.39 3.13
N LEU A 234 13.60 -0.75 3.82
CA LEU A 234 13.39 -0.79 5.28
C LEU A 234 14.43 0.02 6.06
N LYS A 235 15.70 -0.01 5.63
CA LYS A 235 16.79 0.78 6.25
C LYS A 235 16.67 2.29 5.99
N ALA A 236 16.02 2.69 4.90
CA ALA A 236 15.82 4.09 4.54
C ALA A 236 14.64 4.76 5.27
N LEU A 237 13.86 4.00 6.04
CA LEU A 237 12.77 4.55 6.86
C LEU A 237 13.36 5.36 8.03
N SER A 238 12.89 6.60 8.18
CA SER A 238 13.23 7.46 9.31
C SER A 238 12.33 7.24 10.54
N TYR A 239 11.58 6.14 10.53
CA TYR A 239 10.56 5.80 11.51
C TYR A 239 10.91 4.46 12.19
N PRO A 240 10.32 4.14 13.36
CA PRO A 240 10.42 2.80 13.92
C PRO A 240 10.01 1.74 12.88
N VAL A 241 10.64 0.56 12.97
CA VAL A 241 10.33 -0.56 12.07
C VAL A 241 8.81 -0.79 12.06
N PRO A 242 8.16 -0.87 10.90
CA PRO A 242 6.73 -1.12 10.83
C PRO A 242 6.41 -2.58 11.24
N LEU A 243 5.24 -2.81 11.82
CA LEU A 243 4.78 -4.16 12.16
C LEU A 243 4.63 -4.99 10.89
N TYR A 244 4.12 -4.40 9.82
CA TYR A 244 4.02 -4.99 8.50
C TYR A 244 4.40 -3.97 7.43
N ALA A 245 4.98 -4.46 6.35
CA ALA A 245 5.27 -3.69 5.16
C ALA A 245 5.11 -4.58 3.92
N ARG A 246 4.50 -4.03 2.87
CA ARG A 246 4.54 -4.63 1.54
C ARG A 246 5.38 -3.76 0.61
N ILE A 247 6.34 -4.39 -0.06
CA ILE A 247 7.34 -3.74 -0.92
C ILE A 247 7.16 -4.28 -2.33
N ASP A 248 6.59 -3.48 -3.22
CA ASP A 248 6.28 -3.89 -4.59
C ASP A 248 7.43 -3.46 -5.51
N LEU A 249 8.04 -4.44 -6.18
CA LEU A 249 9.19 -4.25 -7.05
C LEU A 249 8.85 -4.59 -8.50
N LEU A 250 9.35 -3.78 -9.42
CA LEU A 250 9.34 -4.08 -10.86
C LEU A 250 10.70 -4.58 -11.34
N PRO A 251 10.73 -5.57 -12.24
CA PRO A 251 11.95 -5.98 -12.90
C PRO A 251 12.36 -4.93 -13.94
N THR A 252 13.54 -4.33 -13.80
CA THR A 252 14.12 -3.44 -14.83
C THR A 252 15.44 -4.02 -15.37
N PRO A 253 15.93 -3.58 -16.55
CA PRO A 253 17.20 -4.04 -17.08
C PRO A 253 18.40 -3.85 -16.14
N ASP A 254 18.36 -2.84 -15.26
CA ASP A 254 19.41 -2.53 -14.29
C ASP A 254 19.21 -3.22 -12.93
N GLY A 255 18.20 -4.08 -12.80
CA GLY A 255 17.79 -4.72 -11.55
C GLY A 255 16.41 -4.28 -11.06
N PRO A 256 15.94 -4.84 -9.93
CA PRO A 256 14.63 -4.52 -9.40
C PRO A 256 14.56 -3.08 -8.90
N ARG A 257 13.41 -2.42 -9.12
CA ARG A 257 13.15 -1.07 -8.62
C ARG A 257 11.82 -1.00 -7.87
N LEU A 258 11.79 -0.20 -6.81
CA LEU A 258 10.60 0.04 -6.01
C LEU A 258 9.53 0.76 -6.85
N LEU A 259 8.36 0.14 -6.94
CA LEU A 259 7.14 0.72 -7.52
C LEU A 259 6.30 1.41 -6.46
N GLU A 260 6.07 0.70 -5.35
CA GLU A 260 5.13 1.08 -4.32
C GLU A 260 5.57 0.47 -2.99
N LEU A 261 5.37 1.23 -1.92
CA LEU A 261 5.61 0.81 -0.54
C LEU A 261 4.31 1.02 0.24
N GLU A 262 3.75 -0.05 0.77
CA GLU A 262 2.49 0.02 1.52
C GLU A 262 2.72 -0.35 2.99
N LEU A 263 2.52 0.65 3.84
CA LEU A 263 2.69 0.60 5.29
C LEU A 263 1.41 0.94 6.05
N ILE A 264 0.32 1.25 5.34
CA ILE A 264 -0.96 1.63 5.95
C ILE A 264 -1.85 0.40 6.03
N GLU A 265 -2.38 -0.03 4.89
CA GLU A 265 -3.51 -0.95 4.79
C GLU A 265 -3.32 -2.15 3.81
N PRO A 266 -2.07 -2.60 3.54
CA PRO A 266 -1.81 -3.51 2.43
C PRO A 266 -2.58 -4.83 2.54
N SER A 267 -2.99 -5.35 1.38
CA SER A 267 -3.21 -6.79 1.22
C SER A 267 -1.88 -7.51 1.48
N LEU A 268 -1.88 -8.44 2.43
CA LEU A 268 -0.74 -9.23 2.88
C LEU A 268 -0.74 -10.63 2.28
N PHE A 269 -1.78 -11.02 1.54
CA PHE A 269 -1.86 -12.23 0.73
C PHE A 269 -1.63 -13.53 1.52
N PHE A 270 -2.27 -13.64 2.70
CA PHE A 270 -2.03 -14.77 3.60
C PHE A 270 -2.32 -16.14 2.97
N ASP A 271 -3.34 -16.21 2.10
CA ASP A 271 -3.76 -17.42 1.37
C ASP A 271 -2.68 -17.97 0.43
N HIS A 272 -1.69 -17.15 0.06
CA HIS A 272 -0.61 -17.53 -0.84
C HIS A 272 0.68 -17.96 -0.12
N ALA A 273 0.69 -17.96 1.22
CA ALA A 273 1.86 -18.35 1.98
C ALA A 273 1.48 -18.99 3.32
N GLU A 274 1.56 -20.31 3.40
CA GLU A 274 1.22 -21.06 4.62
C GLU A 274 1.92 -20.50 5.88
N GLY A 275 1.14 -20.34 6.95
CA GLY A 275 1.59 -19.83 8.25
C GLY A 275 1.96 -18.35 8.28
N SER A 276 1.73 -17.59 7.22
CA SER A 276 2.03 -16.15 7.14
C SER A 276 1.23 -15.32 8.15
N ALA A 277 -0.07 -15.56 8.30
CA ALA A 277 -0.90 -14.90 9.31
C ALA A 277 -0.36 -15.17 10.74
N ALA A 278 0.02 -16.42 11.04
CA ALA A 278 0.64 -16.78 12.32
C ALA A 278 1.99 -16.07 12.54
N ARG A 279 2.79 -15.85 11.48
CA ARG A 279 4.04 -15.07 11.57
C ARG A 279 3.75 -13.61 11.95
N LEU A 280 2.74 -12.97 11.35
CA LEU A 280 2.32 -11.61 11.75
C LEU A 280 1.87 -11.58 13.22
N VAL A 281 1.00 -12.52 13.63
CA VAL A 281 0.51 -12.60 15.02
C VAL A 281 1.65 -12.82 16.01
N SER A 282 2.67 -13.61 15.65
CA SER A 282 3.86 -13.78 16.49
C SER A 282 4.64 -12.47 16.69
N GLN A 283 4.81 -11.66 15.62
CA GLN A 283 5.45 -10.36 15.75
C GLN A 283 4.58 -9.34 16.51
N LEU A 284 3.26 -9.39 16.32
CA LEU A 284 2.34 -8.59 17.11
C LEU A 284 2.54 -8.87 18.59
N ILE A 285 2.49 -10.14 19.02
CA ILE A 285 2.68 -10.55 20.43
C ILE A 285 3.99 -10.04 21.01
N ARG A 286 5.08 -10.05 20.24
CA ARG A 286 6.39 -9.53 20.71
C ARG A 286 6.39 -8.02 20.96
N ARG A 287 5.48 -7.29 20.32
CA ARG A 287 5.32 -5.85 20.51
C ARG A 287 4.40 -5.51 21.67
N LEU A 288 3.63 -6.47 22.20
CA LEU A 288 2.75 -6.30 23.35
C LEU A 288 3.50 -6.48 24.65
#